data_AF-A0AAV0WI11-F1
#
_entry.id   AF-A0AAV0WI11-F1
#
_cell.length_a   1.000
_cell.length_b   1.000
_cell.length_c   1.000
_cell.angle_alpha   90.00
_cell.angle_beta   90.00
_cell.angle_gamma   90.00
#
_symmetry.space_group_name_H-M   'P 1'
#
loop_
_entity.id
_entity.type
_entity.pdbx_description
1 polymer ?
#
loop_
_entity_poly.entity_id
_entity_poly.type
_entity_poly.pdbx_seq_one_letter_code
_entity_poly.pdbx_strand_id
1 'polypeptide(L)'
;MPVLSLLNHHCDPNVVRHNYNGTIVLTAIQPIFKDSQLFDNYGLLYATHPKESRLQILKNQYCFSCECSSCEDNWPLYDVLADQPPSECKIFTDISLDLLQKSSIRLYQIIDKIKSNECDGLQYIQFLYTHLKLLHYNIRRPWGEYCDCQETIKEILYSTANKFIIEDY
;
A
#
# COMPACT_ATOMS: atom_id res chain seq x y z
N MET A 1 10.24 18.10 -9.10
CA MET A 1 10.87 17.01 -9.87
C MET A 1 10.00 16.68 -11.08
N PRO A 2 10.33 17.19 -12.28
CA PRO A 2 9.41 17.21 -13.43
C PRO A 2 8.85 15.84 -13.86
N VAL A 3 9.68 14.79 -13.86
CA VAL A 3 9.26 13.44 -14.30
C VAL A 3 8.17 12.87 -13.39
N LEU A 4 8.31 13.06 -12.08
CA LEU A 4 7.35 12.52 -11.12
C LEU A 4 6.02 13.29 -11.10
N SER A 5 5.99 14.51 -11.65
CA SER A 5 4.76 15.28 -11.82
C SER A 5 3.86 14.73 -12.95
N LEU A 6 4.33 13.75 -13.73
CA LEU A 6 3.52 13.05 -14.74
C LEU A 6 2.63 11.96 -14.14
N LEU A 7 2.87 11.56 -12.88
CA LEU A 7 2.09 10.52 -12.22
C LEU A 7 0.76 11.08 -11.73
N ASN A 8 -0.32 10.46 -12.18
CA ASN A 8 -1.67 10.82 -11.75
C ASN A 8 -1.93 10.29 -10.33
N HIS A 9 -2.93 10.91 -9.70
CA HIS A 9 -3.44 10.49 -8.42
C HIS A 9 -4.29 9.21 -8.51
N HIS A 10 -4.15 8.33 -7.52
CA HIS A 10 -5.16 7.34 -7.17
C HIS A 10 -5.22 7.27 -5.64
N CYS A 11 -6.41 7.19 -5.02
CA CYS A 11 -6.51 7.11 -3.55
C CYS A 11 -6.00 5.77 -2.99
N ASP A 12 -5.69 4.82 -3.88
CA ASP A 12 -5.00 3.56 -3.62
C ASP A 12 -3.83 3.40 -4.62
N PRO A 13 -2.68 4.05 -4.41
CA PRO A 13 -1.61 4.12 -5.41
C PRO A 13 -0.90 2.78 -5.61
N ASN A 14 -0.33 2.58 -6.80
CA ASN A 14 0.46 1.38 -7.12
C ASN A 14 1.98 1.61 -7.01
N VAL A 15 2.40 2.86 -6.77
CA VAL A 15 3.78 3.22 -6.47
C VAL A 15 3.88 4.09 -5.21
N VAL A 16 5.06 4.13 -4.61
CA VAL A 16 5.43 5.01 -3.49
C VAL A 16 6.76 5.67 -3.77
N ARG A 17 6.94 6.89 -3.27
CA ARG A 17 8.18 7.66 -3.39
C ARG A 17 8.97 7.60 -2.09
N HIS A 18 10.27 7.36 -2.22
CA HIS A 18 11.24 7.50 -1.13
C HIS A 18 12.36 8.42 -1.59
N ASN A 19 12.95 9.18 -0.67
CA ASN A 19 14.14 9.96 -0.95
C ASN A 19 15.33 9.27 -0.27
N TYR A 20 16.44 9.19 -0.99
CA TYR A 20 17.72 8.66 -0.56
C TYR A 20 18.76 9.73 -0.84
N ASN A 21 19.02 10.59 0.16
CA ASN A 21 20.06 11.61 0.10
C ASN A 21 19.98 12.48 -1.18
N GLY A 22 18.78 12.97 -1.51
CA GLY A 22 18.53 13.79 -2.69
C GLY A 22 18.13 13.01 -3.95
N THR A 23 18.25 11.67 -3.94
CA THR A 23 17.75 10.81 -5.03
C THR A 23 16.35 10.32 -4.72
N ILE A 24 15.37 10.63 -5.56
CA ILE A 24 14.02 10.07 -5.39
C ILE A 24 13.94 8.71 -6.08
N VAL A 25 13.58 7.69 -5.31
CA VAL A 25 13.30 6.33 -5.78
C VAL A 25 11.79 6.12 -5.79
N LEU A 26 11.27 5.70 -6.93
CA LEU A 26 9.88 5.31 -7.10
C LEU A 26 9.81 3.78 -7.07
N THR A 27 9.08 3.23 -6.11
CA THR A 27 8.99 1.78 -5.90
C THR A 27 7.56 1.30 -6.14
N ALA A 28 7.41 0.21 -6.89
CA ALA A 28 6.13 -0.46 -7.04
C ALA A 28 5.69 -1.09 -5.71
N ILE A 29 4.44 -0.87 -5.32
CA ILE A 29 3.81 -1.40 -4.09
C ILE A 29 2.52 -2.15 -4.38
N GLN A 30 2.30 -2.49 -5.66
CA GLN A 30 1.27 -3.38 -6.16
C GLN A 30 1.81 -4.03 -7.46
N PRO A 31 1.33 -5.21 -7.88
CA PRO A 31 1.51 -5.67 -9.25
C PRO A 31 1.01 -4.61 -10.25
N ILE A 32 1.83 -4.31 -11.27
CA ILE A 32 1.53 -3.32 -12.30
C ILE A 32 1.53 -4.06 -13.63
N PHE A 33 0.41 -4.01 -14.35
CA PHE A 33 0.31 -4.64 -15.65
C PHE A 33 1.05 -3.83 -16.70
N LYS A 34 1.56 -4.52 -17.72
CA LYS A 34 2.14 -3.85 -18.89
C LYS A 34 1.11 -2.86 -19.47
N ASP A 35 1.59 -1.69 -19.85
CA ASP A 35 0.79 -0.62 -20.46
C ASP A 35 -0.26 0.02 -19.51
N SER A 36 -0.27 -0.37 -18.23
CA SER A 36 -1.08 0.30 -17.20
C SER A 36 -0.38 1.54 -16.63
N GLN A 37 -1.17 2.49 -16.15
CA GLN A 37 -0.66 3.72 -15.57
C GLN A 37 -0.03 3.49 -14.19
N LEU A 38 1.07 4.20 -13.94
CA LEU A 38 1.63 4.38 -12.61
C LEU A 38 0.84 5.47 -11.87
N PHE A 39 0.33 5.13 -10.69
CA PHE A 39 -0.44 6.03 -9.85
C PHE A 39 0.26 6.29 -8.54
N ASP A 40 0.42 7.56 -8.25
CA ASP A 40 0.91 8.04 -6.98
C ASP A 40 -0.24 8.58 -6.12
N ASN A 41 0.01 8.83 -4.84
CA ASN A 41 -0.94 9.53 -4.00
C ASN A 41 -0.52 11.00 -3.84
N TYR A 42 -1.49 11.91 -3.78
CA TYR A 42 -1.25 13.33 -3.56
C TYR A 42 -1.46 13.67 -2.08
N GLY A 43 -1.08 12.74 -1.19
CA GLY A 43 -1.29 12.83 0.27
C GLY A 43 -2.65 12.33 0.77
N LEU A 44 -3.48 11.73 -0.10
CA LEU A 44 -4.86 11.36 0.21
C LEU A 44 -5.11 9.89 -0.10
N LEU A 45 -5.00 9.04 0.92
CA LEU A 45 -5.31 7.60 0.82
C LEU A 45 -6.75 7.33 1.23
N TYR A 46 -7.41 6.37 0.56
CA TYR A 46 -8.78 5.97 0.94
C TYR A 46 -8.84 5.42 2.36
N ALA A 47 -7.78 4.70 2.77
CA ALA A 47 -7.68 4.02 4.04
C ALA A 47 -7.63 4.99 5.24
N THR A 48 -7.22 6.24 5.04
CA THR A 48 -7.01 7.22 6.12
C THR A 48 -7.85 8.49 5.98
N HIS A 49 -8.42 8.75 4.80
CA HIS A 49 -9.19 9.97 4.53
C HIS A 49 -10.58 9.63 3.98
N PRO A 50 -11.68 10.16 4.56
CA PRO A 50 -13.02 9.97 4.03
C PRO A 50 -13.17 10.49 2.60
N LYS A 51 -14.01 9.83 1.78
CA LYS A 51 -14.22 10.17 0.36
C LYS A 51 -14.49 11.65 0.12
N GLU A 52 -15.40 12.25 0.88
CA GLU A 52 -15.75 13.66 0.74
C GLU A 52 -14.54 14.58 0.94
N SER A 53 -13.73 14.32 1.98
CA SER A 53 -12.50 15.07 2.24
C SER A 53 -11.52 14.96 1.08
N ARG A 54 -11.31 13.75 0.55
CA ARG A 54 -10.41 13.52 -0.59
C ARG A 54 -10.87 14.30 -1.83
N LEU A 55 -12.15 14.23 -2.18
CA LEU A 55 -12.70 14.92 -3.36
C LEU A 55 -12.60 16.44 -3.22
N GLN A 56 -12.92 16.99 -2.05
CA GLN A 56 -12.82 18.43 -1.80
C GLN A 56 -11.37 18.93 -1.90
N ILE A 57 -10.42 18.24 -1.27
CA ILE A 57 -9.00 18.65 -1.30
C ILE A 57 -8.44 18.55 -2.72
N LEU A 58 -8.72 17.44 -3.44
CA LEU A 58 -8.26 17.26 -4.83
C LEU A 58 -8.84 18.32 -5.77
N LYS A 59 -10.12 18.64 -5.63
CA LYS A 59 -10.76 19.68 -6.42
C LYS A 59 -10.16 21.06 -6.15
N ASN A 60 -9.90 21.39 -4.89
CA ASN A 60 -9.41 22.71 -4.51
C ASN A 60 -7.92 22.91 -4.84
N GLN A 61 -7.09 21.88 -4.67
CA GLN A 61 -5.64 21.99 -4.86
C GLN A 61 -5.17 21.61 -6.27
N TYR A 62 -5.84 20.64 -6.90
CA TYR A 62 -5.42 20.05 -8.17
C TYR A 62 -6.46 20.19 -9.29
N CYS A 63 -7.59 20.86 -9.02
CA CYS A 63 -8.62 21.20 -10.01
C CYS A 63 -9.24 20.00 -10.75
N PHE A 64 -9.33 18.83 -10.10
CA PHE A 64 -10.00 17.64 -10.66
C PHE A 64 -10.85 16.92 -9.60
N SER A 65 -11.79 16.08 -10.06
CA SER A 65 -12.54 15.15 -9.21
C SER A 65 -12.00 13.73 -9.43
N CYS A 66 -11.70 13.01 -8.35
CA CYS A 66 -11.13 11.67 -8.45
C CYS A 66 -12.20 10.62 -8.77
N GLU A 67 -11.97 9.86 -9.84
CA GLU A 67 -12.85 8.80 -10.36
C GLU A 67 -12.24 7.40 -10.19
N CYS A 68 -11.29 7.25 -9.27
CA CYS A 68 -10.72 5.93 -8.99
C CYS A 68 -11.74 4.99 -8.35
N SER A 69 -11.52 3.67 -8.46
CA SER A 69 -12.42 2.64 -7.91
C SER A 69 -12.72 2.86 -6.41
N SER A 70 -11.70 3.23 -5.61
CA SER A 70 -11.90 3.51 -4.19
C SER A 70 -12.80 4.72 -3.89
N CYS A 71 -12.90 5.67 -4.82
CA CYS A 71 -13.87 6.77 -4.77
C CYS A 71 -15.23 6.35 -5.31
N GLU A 72 -15.30 5.68 -6.46
CA GLU A 72 -16.56 5.23 -7.07
C GLU A 72 -17.33 4.31 -6.13
N ASP A 73 -16.67 3.27 -5.61
CA ASP A 73 -17.25 2.26 -4.73
C ASP A 73 -17.33 2.70 -3.26
N ASN A 74 -16.86 3.91 -2.93
CA ASN A 74 -16.79 4.42 -1.56
C ASN A 74 -16.12 3.44 -0.58
N TRP A 75 -14.88 3.04 -0.88
CA TRP A 75 -14.16 2.08 -0.05
C TRP A 75 -14.04 2.58 1.41
N PRO A 76 -14.18 1.67 2.40
CA PRO A 76 -14.14 2.02 3.80
C PRO A 76 -12.72 2.42 4.27
N LEU A 77 -12.67 3.14 5.39
CA LEU A 77 -11.42 3.46 6.09
C LEU A 77 -10.77 2.18 6.67
N TYR A 78 -9.48 2.26 6.98
CA TYR A 78 -8.72 1.13 7.51
C TYR A 78 -9.30 0.57 8.81
N ASP A 79 -9.74 1.40 9.75
CA ASP A 79 -10.31 0.91 11.02
C ASP A 79 -11.50 -0.03 10.78
N VAL A 80 -12.33 0.28 9.78
CA VAL A 80 -13.46 -0.57 9.39
C VAL A 80 -12.96 -1.86 8.74
N LEU A 81 -11.91 -1.79 7.89
CA LEU A 81 -11.30 -2.96 7.25
C LEU A 81 -10.59 -3.89 8.25
N ALA A 82 -9.93 -3.34 9.25
CA ALA A 82 -9.20 -4.07 10.29
C ALA A 82 -10.14 -4.91 11.17
N ASP A 83 -11.38 -4.42 11.35
CA ASP A 83 -12.42 -5.10 12.11
C ASP A 83 -13.25 -6.10 11.28
N GLN A 84 -13.01 -6.21 9.95
CA GLN A 84 -13.79 -7.13 9.11
C GLN A 84 -13.49 -8.59 9.46
N PRO A 85 -14.52 -9.43 9.63
CA PRO A 85 -14.32 -10.84 9.87
C PRO A 85 -13.78 -11.54 8.62
N PRO A 86 -12.98 -12.62 8.76
CA PRO A 86 -12.46 -13.38 7.62
C PRO A 86 -13.53 -13.89 6.64
N SER A 87 -14.79 -14.05 7.08
CA SER A 87 -15.93 -14.43 6.24
C SER A 87 -16.29 -13.40 5.18
N GLU A 88 -15.88 -12.13 5.33
CA GLU A 88 -16.07 -11.08 4.33
C GLU A 88 -15.01 -11.12 3.22
N CYS A 89 -13.94 -11.92 3.39
CA CYS A 89 -12.93 -12.11 2.36
C CYS A 89 -13.54 -12.78 1.14
N LYS A 90 -13.52 -12.08 0.00
CA LYS A 90 -14.05 -12.56 -1.28
C LYS A 90 -12.92 -13.05 -2.16
N ILE A 91 -12.73 -14.37 -2.19
CA ILE A 91 -11.81 -15.05 -3.09
C ILE A 91 -12.51 -15.24 -4.44
N PHE A 92 -11.84 -14.89 -5.55
CA PHE A 92 -12.42 -14.95 -6.90
C PHE A 92 -11.72 -15.94 -7.84
N THR A 93 -10.82 -16.77 -7.31
CA THR A 93 -10.03 -17.78 -8.03
C THR A 93 -10.05 -19.12 -7.29
N ASP A 94 -9.60 -20.18 -7.94
CA ASP A 94 -9.47 -21.52 -7.35
C ASP A 94 -8.17 -21.71 -6.54
N ILE A 95 -7.70 -20.65 -5.85
CA ILE A 95 -6.48 -20.71 -5.06
C ILE A 95 -6.61 -21.70 -3.90
N SER A 96 -5.53 -22.41 -3.56
CA SER A 96 -5.49 -23.27 -2.38
C SER A 96 -5.67 -22.44 -1.10
N LEU A 97 -6.75 -22.72 -0.37
CA LEU A 97 -7.05 -22.07 0.92
C LEU A 97 -5.94 -22.31 1.95
N ASP A 98 -5.35 -23.51 1.95
CA ASP A 98 -4.21 -23.85 2.83
C ASP A 98 -2.97 -22.99 2.50
N LEU A 99 -2.69 -22.79 1.21
CA LEU A 99 -1.60 -21.90 0.79
C LEU A 99 -1.87 -20.46 1.24
N LEU A 100 -3.10 -19.96 1.02
CA LEU A 100 -3.49 -18.62 1.43
C LEU A 100 -3.33 -18.44 2.94
N GLN A 101 -3.92 -19.34 3.72
CA GLN A 101 -3.87 -19.31 5.18
C GLN A 101 -2.43 -19.39 5.72
N LYS A 102 -1.58 -20.26 5.18
CA LYS A 102 -0.16 -20.33 5.57
C LYS A 102 0.58 -19.03 5.28
N SER A 103 0.26 -18.41 4.15
CA SER A 103 0.82 -17.12 3.75
C SER A 103 0.36 -16.00 4.71
N SER A 104 -0.93 -15.95 5.05
CA SER A 104 -1.50 -14.97 5.99
C SER A 104 -0.90 -15.10 7.39
N ILE A 105 -0.80 -16.33 7.93
CA ILE A 105 -0.17 -16.57 9.24
C ILE A 105 1.26 -16.03 9.25
N ARG A 106 2.02 -16.30 8.18
CA ARG A 106 3.40 -15.83 8.08
C ARG A 106 3.50 -14.31 7.96
N LEU A 107 2.58 -13.64 7.26
CA LEU A 107 2.51 -12.18 7.22
C LEU A 107 2.38 -11.62 8.65
N TYR A 108 1.39 -12.07 9.41
CA TYR A 108 1.14 -11.53 10.74
C TYR A 108 2.28 -11.83 11.73
N GLN A 109 2.93 -13.00 11.63
CA GLN A 109 4.16 -13.29 12.38
C GLN A 109 5.30 -12.31 12.07
N ILE A 110 5.43 -11.86 10.82
CA ILE A 110 6.44 -10.88 10.42
C ILE A 110 6.07 -9.49 10.97
N ILE A 111 4.80 -9.10 10.83
CA ILE A 111 4.28 -7.84 11.37
C ILE A 111 4.53 -7.76 12.88
N ASP A 112 4.23 -8.82 13.62
CA ASP A 112 4.44 -8.87 15.07
C ASP A 112 5.91 -8.68 15.45
N LYS A 113 6.84 -9.33 14.72
CA LYS A 113 8.29 -9.17 14.91
C LYS A 113 8.78 -7.75 14.64
N ILE A 114 8.21 -7.07 13.65
CA ILE A 114 8.55 -5.68 13.34
C ILE A 114 8.00 -4.76 14.44
N LYS A 115 6.74 -4.94 14.84
CA LYS A 115 6.09 -4.17 15.92
C LYS A 115 6.77 -4.35 17.28
N SER A 116 7.30 -5.53 17.57
CA SER A 116 8.07 -5.81 18.79
C SER A 116 9.51 -5.29 18.74
N ASN A 117 9.93 -4.64 17.64
CA ASN A 117 11.30 -4.19 17.37
C ASN A 117 12.35 -5.32 17.39
N GLU A 118 11.96 -6.57 17.09
CA GLU A 118 12.91 -7.67 16.95
C GLU A 118 13.76 -7.56 15.68
N CYS A 119 13.25 -6.92 14.62
CA CYS A 119 13.96 -6.68 13.37
C CYS A 119 13.37 -5.50 12.57
N ASP A 120 14.11 -5.03 11.56
CA ASP A 120 13.70 -3.96 10.64
C ASP A 120 12.82 -4.44 9.47
N GLY A 121 12.61 -5.76 9.36
CA GLY A 121 11.75 -6.40 8.35
C GLY A 121 12.40 -6.58 6.97
N LEU A 122 13.58 -6.01 6.69
CA LEU A 122 14.18 -6.03 5.35
C LEU A 122 14.43 -7.46 4.84
N GLN A 123 14.77 -8.39 5.74
CA GLN A 123 14.96 -9.80 5.40
C GLN A 123 13.68 -10.51 4.90
N TYR A 124 12.51 -9.93 5.12
CA TYR A 124 11.23 -10.48 4.71
C TYR A 124 10.63 -9.82 3.46
N ILE A 125 11.29 -8.79 2.90
CA ILE A 125 10.73 -7.97 1.80
C ILE A 125 10.29 -8.81 0.59
N GLN A 126 11.07 -9.83 0.22
CA GLN A 126 10.73 -10.72 -0.89
C GLN A 126 9.47 -11.54 -0.62
N PHE A 127 9.29 -12.00 0.62
CA PHE A 127 8.09 -12.71 1.03
C PHE A 127 6.89 -11.76 1.00
N LEU A 128 7.02 -10.54 1.52
CA LEU A 128 5.94 -9.54 1.53
C LEU A 128 5.46 -9.22 0.11
N TYR A 129 6.36 -9.00 -0.85
CA TYR A 129 5.95 -8.84 -2.26
C TYR A 129 5.26 -10.07 -2.83
N THR A 130 5.74 -11.27 -2.48
CA THR A 130 5.12 -12.53 -2.94
C THR A 130 3.71 -12.70 -2.35
N HIS A 131 3.55 -12.36 -1.07
CA HIS A 131 2.27 -12.39 -0.37
C HIS A 131 1.32 -11.34 -0.94
N LEU A 132 1.74 -10.08 -1.11
CA LEU A 132 0.93 -9.04 -1.72
C LEU A 132 0.46 -9.43 -3.13
N LYS A 133 1.34 -10.05 -3.92
CA LYS A 133 1.01 -10.60 -5.24
C LYS A 133 -0.06 -11.69 -5.13
N LEU A 134 0.08 -12.61 -4.16
CA LEU A 134 -0.93 -13.64 -3.88
C LEU A 134 -2.29 -13.00 -3.56
N LEU A 135 -2.35 -12.00 -2.68
CA LEU A 135 -3.62 -11.32 -2.38
C LEU A 135 -4.19 -10.61 -3.62
N HIS A 136 -3.34 -9.88 -4.36
CA HIS A 136 -3.76 -9.09 -5.53
C HIS A 136 -4.47 -9.91 -6.60
N TYR A 137 -4.00 -11.14 -6.85
CA TYR A 137 -4.56 -11.99 -7.90
C TYR A 137 -5.71 -12.89 -7.46
N ASN A 138 -6.00 -12.96 -6.15
CA ASN A 138 -6.95 -13.94 -5.64
C ASN A 138 -8.06 -13.35 -4.74
N ILE A 139 -7.85 -12.17 -4.13
CA ILE A 139 -8.78 -11.53 -3.20
C ILE A 139 -9.32 -10.23 -3.77
N ARG A 140 -10.65 -10.06 -3.73
CA ARG A 140 -11.31 -8.82 -4.14
C ARG A 140 -10.98 -7.71 -3.14
N ARG A 141 -10.51 -6.58 -3.67
CA ARG A 141 -10.17 -5.39 -2.89
C ARG A 141 -11.40 -4.50 -2.68
N PRO A 142 -11.45 -3.70 -1.60
CA PRO A 142 -10.45 -3.55 -0.54
C PRO A 142 -10.46 -4.72 0.47
N TRP A 143 -9.32 -5.00 1.09
CA TRP A 143 -9.17 -6.04 2.12
C TRP A 143 -8.09 -5.63 3.13
N GLY A 144 -8.36 -5.81 4.44
CA GLY A 144 -7.47 -5.38 5.52
C GLY A 144 -6.05 -5.93 5.40
N GLU A 145 -5.91 -7.25 5.20
CA GLU A 145 -4.60 -7.91 5.04
C GLU A 145 -3.80 -7.38 3.83
N TYR A 146 -4.50 -6.92 2.79
CA TYR A 146 -3.85 -6.27 1.64
C TYR A 146 -3.21 -4.94 2.05
N CYS A 147 -3.95 -4.14 2.84
CA CYS A 147 -3.43 -2.90 3.42
C CYS A 147 -2.27 -3.20 4.36
N ASP A 148 -2.41 -4.17 5.26
CA ASP A 148 -1.36 -4.56 6.21
C ASP A 148 -0.06 -4.91 5.50
N CYS A 149 -0.13 -5.77 4.49
CA CYS A 149 1.05 -6.17 3.73
C CYS A 149 1.66 -4.99 2.96
N GLN A 150 0.83 -4.13 2.35
CA GLN A 150 1.33 -2.98 1.60
C GLN A 150 1.98 -1.93 2.50
N GLU A 151 1.37 -1.61 3.65
CA GLU A 151 1.93 -0.67 4.63
C GLU A 151 3.21 -1.23 5.25
N THR A 152 3.27 -2.52 5.57
CA THR A 152 4.52 -3.17 6.04
C THR A 152 5.66 -3.00 5.03
N ILE A 153 5.38 -3.18 3.73
CA ILE A 153 6.37 -2.94 2.67
C ILE A 153 6.82 -1.47 2.66
N LYS A 154 5.88 -0.51 2.74
CA LYS A 154 6.20 0.92 2.78
C LYS A 154 7.05 1.29 3.99
N GLU A 155 6.74 0.78 5.17
CA GLU A 155 7.51 1.02 6.40
C GLU A 155 8.95 0.50 6.29
N ILE A 156 9.14 -0.72 5.76
CA ILE A 156 10.47 -1.28 5.52
C ILE A 156 11.24 -0.42 4.50
N LEU A 157 10.61 -0.03 3.39
CA LEU A 157 11.25 0.83 2.40
C LEU A 157 11.62 2.19 3.01
N TYR A 158 10.73 2.75 3.83
CA TYR A 158 10.96 4.00 4.54
C TYR A 158 12.13 3.89 5.54
N SER A 159 12.24 2.80 6.29
CA SER A 159 13.34 2.60 7.25
C SER A 159 14.72 2.47 6.57
N THR A 160 14.74 2.04 5.30
CA THR A 160 15.95 2.04 4.47
C THR A 160 16.24 3.41 3.82
N ALA A 161 15.23 4.27 3.72
CA ALA A 161 15.32 5.60 3.13
C ALA A 161 15.79 6.64 4.17
N ASN A 162 16.50 7.67 3.71
CA ASN A 162 16.88 8.85 4.51
C ASN A 162 17.38 8.59 5.95
N LYS A 163 18.42 7.77 6.12
CA LYS A 163 19.31 7.91 7.28
C LYS A 163 20.15 9.18 7.09
N PHE A 164 19.62 10.34 7.49
CA PHE A 164 20.48 11.50 7.74
C PHE A 164 21.34 11.13 8.96
N ILE A 165 22.58 10.72 8.72
CA ILE A 165 23.59 10.76 9.76
C ILE A 165 23.83 12.26 9.97
N ILE A 166 23.24 12.81 11.02
CA ILE A 166 23.67 14.12 11.50
C ILE A 166 25.06 13.86 12.07
N GLU A 167 26.09 14.21 11.32
CA GLU A 167 27.45 14.21 11.84
C GLU A 167 27.49 15.27 12.95
N ASP A 168 27.75 14.84 14.19
CA ASP A 168 27.96 15.77 15.30
C ASP A 168 29.17 16.66 14.95
N TYR A 169 28.94 17.97 14.79
CA TYR A 169 29.96 18.99 14.57
C TYR A 169 30.64 19.41 15.88
#